data_AF-A0A7W7MF07-F1
#
_entry.id   AF-A0A7W7MF07-F1
#
_cell.length_a   1.000
_cell.length_b   1.000
_cell.length_c   1.000
_cell.angle_alpha   90.00
_cell.angle_beta   90.00
_cell.angle_gamma   90.00
#
_symmetry.space_group_name_H-M   'P 1'
#
loop_
_entity.id
_entity.type
_entity.pdbx_description
1 polymer ?
#
loop_
_entity_poly.entity_id
_entity_poly.type
_entity_poly.pdbx_seq_one_letter_code
_entity_poly.pdbx_strand_id
1 'polypeptide(L)'
;MGGFAAVVLAGGAARRMGGADKPALAVAGQSMLTRVLAAVHDADPRVVVGRIAPDFPVPVHVTREEPPGGGPVAAAAAGLALVPSQVTYTALLAADLPLLTGEAVDVLRLTLESAPMEGAVYRDTDGHLQLLCGVWRTAGLRAALDRVAEARGGLHGAPVRALLDHSRVAEVSWRRPGPPPWFDCDTDDDLRTAEEWAQ
;
A
#
# COMPACT_ATOMS: atom_id res chain seq x y z
N MET A 1 12.12 -12.34 -16.84
CA MET A 1 11.78 -11.04 -16.23
C MET A 1 11.15 -11.31 -14.89
N GLY A 2 11.57 -10.61 -13.85
CA GLY A 2 11.01 -10.77 -12.51
C GLY A 2 9.57 -10.25 -12.43
N GLY A 3 8.71 -10.91 -11.66
CA GLY A 3 7.30 -10.53 -11.53
C GLY A 3 7.08 -9.26 -10.69
N PHE A 4 5.87 -8.71 -10.76
CA PHE A 4 5.38 -7.61 -9.94
C PHE A 4 4.13 -8.07 -9.19
N ALA A 5 4.06 -7.83 -7.89
CA ALA A 5 2.89 -8.13 -7.06
C ALA A 5 2.43 -6.88 -6.31
N ALA A 6 1.23 -6.94 -5.74
CA ALA A 6 0.71 -5.87 -4.89
C ALA A 6 0.15 -6.45 -3.59
N VAL A 7 0.49 -5.78 -2.49
CA VAL A 7 -0.08 -6.00 -1.16
C VAL A 7 -0.80 -4.71 -0.76
N VAL A 8 -2.12 -4.76 -0.69
CA VAL A 8 -2.98 -3.64 -0.33
C VAL A 8 -3.50 -3.84 1.09
N LEU A 9 -3.14 -2.94 2.00
CA LEU A 9 -3.55 -2.97 3.38
C LEU A 9 -4.93 -2.30 3.51
N ALA A 10 -5.97 -3.13 3.59
CA ALA A 10 -7.35 -2.73 3.88
C ALA A 10 -7.68 -2.88 5.38
N GLY A 11 -6.65 -2.90 6.23
CA GLY A 11 -6.76 -3.09 7.66
C GLY A 11 -6.45 -1.81 8.43
N GLY A 12 -7.39 -1.39 9.28
CA GLY A 12 -7.24 -0.30 10.23
C GLY A 12 -8.44 -0.27 11.17
N ALA A 13 -8.28 0.31 12.37
CA ALA A 13 -9.38 0.46 13.35
C ALA A 13 -10.43 1.52 12.94
N ALA A 14 -10.49 1.87 11.65
CA ALA A 14 -11.35 2.93 11.12
C ALA A 14 -12.81 2.46 11.05
N ARG A 15 -13.47 2.43 12.21
CA ARG A 15 -14.91 2.68 12.30
C ARG A 15 -15.11 4.20 12.36
N ARG A 16 -14.97 4.91 11.25
CA ARG A 16 -15.27 6.35 11.15
C ARG A 16 -15.80 6.64 9.74
N MET A 17 -16.67 7.64 9.64
CA MET A 17 -17.62 7.90 8.52
C MET A 17 -18.89 7.04 8.56
N GLY A 18 -19.69 7.19 9.63
CA GLY A 18 -21.03 6.58 9.71
C GLY A 18 -21.09 5.08 10.09
N GLY A 19 -19.96 4.46 10.46
CA GLY A 19 -19.89 3.05 10.84
C GLY A 19 -19.71 2.06 9.68
N ALA A 20 -19.54 2.57 8.46
CA ALA A 20 -19.19 1.79 7.27
C ALA A 20 -17.70 1.44 7.25
N ASP A 21 -17.35 0.38 6.48
CA ASP A 21 -15.97 -0.01 6.23
C ASP A 21 -15.32 1.00 5.27
N LYS A 22 -14.38 1.80 5.77
CA LYS A 22 -13.81 2.98 5.10
C LYS A 22 -13.33 2.69 3.66
N PRO A 23 -12.56 1.62 3.36
CA PRO A 23 -12.11 1.34 1.98
C PRO A 23 -13.24 0.98 1.00
N ALA A 24 -14.44 0.65 1.51
CA ALA A 24 -15.61 0.34 0.70
C ALA A 24 -16.38 1.60 0.26
N LEU A 25 -16.05 2.78 0.80
CA LEU A 25 -16.66 4.04 0.40
C LEU A 25 -16.27 4.38 -1.04
N ALA A 26 -17.23 4.95 -1.77
CA ALA A 26 -17.08 5.25 -3.18
C ALA A 26 -16.44 6.64 -3.38
N VAL A 27 -15.56 6.71 -4.37
CA VAL A 27 -15.07 7.95 -5.00
C VAL A 27 -15.35 7.82 -6.50
N ALA A 28 -16.04 8.79 -7.10
CA ALA A 28 -16.56 8.76 -8.47
C ALA A 28 -17.24 7.44 -8.85
N GLY A 29 -18.05 6.90 -7.92
CA GLY A 29 -18.85 5.68 -8.14
C GLY A 29 -18.10 4.35 -8.01
N GLN A 30 -16.82 4.35 -7.62
CA GLN A 30 -16.05 3.12 -7.34
C GLN A 30 -15.47 3.13 -5.93
N SER A 31 -15.42 1.96 -5.27
CA SER A 31 -14.77 1.88 -3.95
C SER A 31 -13.30 2.29 -4.01
N MET A 32 -12.77 2.92 -2.96
CA MET A 32 -11.36 3.30 -2.90
C MET A 32 -10.45 2.10 -3.14
N LEU A 33 -10.76 0.95 -2.54
CA LEU A 33 -10.02 -0.29 -2.76
C LEU A 33 -10.02 -0.72 -4.24
N THR A 34 -11.16 -0.62 -4.94
CA THR A 34 -11.24 -0.91 -6.38
C THR A 34 -10.34 0.02 -7.19
N ARG A 35 -10.27 1.31 -6.85
CA ARG A 35 -9.40 2.28 -7.52
C ARG A 35 -7.93 1.97 -7.29
N VAL A 36 -7.54 1.67 -6.05
CA VAL A 36 -6.17 1.24 -5.72
C VAL A 36 -5.78 -0.02 -6.51
N LEU A 37 -6.66 -1.02 -6.58
CA LEU A 37 -6.41 -2.25 -7.35
C LEU A 37 -6.34 -2.04 -8.86
N ALA A 38 -7.01 -1.01 -9.39
CA ALA A 38 -6.90 -0.61 -10.78
C ALA A 38 -5.53 0.02 -11.09
N ALA A 39 -4.96 0.78 -10.14
CA ALA A 39 -3.61 1.33 -10.27
C ALA A 39 -2.52 0.25 -10.37
N VAL A 40 -2.77 -0.95 -9.81
CA VAL A 40 -1.87 -2.11 -9.86
C VAL A 40 -2.46 -3.28 -10.66
N HIS A 41 -3.18 -2.98 -11.74
CA HIS A 41 -3.88 -4.00 -12.54
C HIS A 41 -2.96 -5.07 -13.15
N ASP A 42 -1.68 -4.75 -13.38
CA ASP A 42 -0.66 -5.66 -13.93
C ASP A 42 0.08 -6.47 -12.85
N ALA A 43 -0.23 -6.25 -11.58
CA ALA A 43 0.32 -7.02 -10.48
C ALA A 43 -0.27 -8.45 -10.44
N ASP A 44 0.60 -9.44 -10.27
CA ASP A 44 0.23 -10.83 -10.06
C ASP A 44 1.21 -11.50 -9.06
N PRO A 45 0.74 -11.86 -7.84
CA PRO A 45 -0.62 -11.71 -7.33
C PRO A 45 -0.97 -10.29 -6.86
N ARG A 46 -2.28 -10.01 -6.80
CA ARG A 46 -2.86 -8.91 -5.98
C ARG A 46 -3.41 -9.49 -4.69
N VAL A 47 -2.89 -9.01 -3.56
CA VAL A 47 -3.24 -9.47 -2.22
C VAL A 47 -3.86 -8.31 -1.44
N VAL A 48 -5.04 -8.52 -0.88
CA VAL A 48 -5.68 -7.60 0.06
C VAL A 48 -5.56 -8.15 1.47
N VAL A 49 -5.05 -7.35 2.39
CA VAL A 49 -4.92 -7.69 3.81
C VAL A 49 -5.98 -6.96 4.59
N GLY A 50 -6.99 -7.68 5.06
CA GLY A 50 -8.17 -7.09 5.70
C GLY A 50 -9.45 -7.83 5.33
N ARG A 51 -10.56 -7.10 5.31
CA ARG A 51 -11.87 -7.63 4.91
C ARG A 51 -12.27 -7.04 3.55
N ILE A 52 -12.95 -7.86 2.76
CA ILE A 52 -13.61 -7.42 1.52
C ILE A 52 -15.04 -7.98 1.50
N ALA A 53 -15.90 -7.39 0.69
CA ALA A 53 -17.24 -7.91 0.46
C ALA A 53 -17.19 -9.31 -0.19
N PRO A 54 -18.11 -10.24 0.13
CA PRO A 54 -18.13 -11.57 -0.49
C PRO A 54 -18.24 -11.56 -2.02
N ASP A 55 -18.87 -10.53 -2.58
CA ASP A 55 -19.12 -10.32 -4.01
C ASP A 55 -18.17 -9.27 -4.63
N PHE A 56 -17.00 -9.06 -4.02
CA PHE A 56 -16.04 -8.08 -4.49
C PHE A 56 -15.64 -8.35 -5.96
N PRO A 57 -15.77 -7.35 -6.87
CA PRO A 57 -15.73 -7.58 -8.31
C PRO A 57 -14.34 -7.81 -8.89
N VAL A 58 -13.28 -7.57 -8.09
CA VAL A 58 -11.88 -7.68 -8.55
C VAL A 58 -11.26 -8.97 -8.00
N PRO A 59 -10.70 -9.85 -8.86
CA PRO A 59 -10.00 -11.04 -8.41
C PRO A 59 -8.76 -10.68 -7.59
N VAL A 60 -8.76 -11.09 -6.32
CA VAL A 60 -7.67 -10.86 -5.36
C VAL A 60 -7.53 -12.06 -4.41
N HIS A 61 -6.33 -12.24 -3.88
CA HIS A 61 -6.14 -13.06 -2.69
C HIS A 61 -6.46 -12.23 -1.45
N VAL A 62 -7.06 -12.84 -0.44
CA VAL A 62 -7.42 -12.18 0.81
C VAL A 62 -6.76 -12.87 1.97
N THR A 63 -6.16 -12.08 2.87
CA THR A 63 -5.57 -12.56 4.11
C THR A 63 -5.75 -11.54 5.22
N ARG A 64 -5.30 -11.86 6.43
CA ARG A 64 -5.30 -10.97 7.58
C ARG A 64 -4.12 -11.32 8.48
N GLU A 65 -3.57 -10.31 9.16
CA GLU A 65 -2.60 -10.55 10.21
C GLU A 65 -3.21 -11.28 11.41
N GLU A 66 -2.39 -12.10 12.08
CA GLU A 66 -2.75 -12.86 13.28
C GLU A 66 -1.77 -12.52 14.43
N PRO A 67 -2.25 -12.06 15.60
CA PRO A 67 -3.65 -11.70 15.87
C PRO A 67 -4.12 -10.48 15.08
N PRO A 68 -5.43 -10.39 14.78
CA PRO A 68 -6.01 -9.23 14.12
C PRO A 68 -5.67 -7.89 14.78
N GLY A 69 -5.47 -6.85 13.97
CA GLY A 69 -5.14 -5.52 14.48
C GLY A 69 -3.67 -5.39 14.87
N GLY A 70 -2.80 -6.24 14.33
CA GLY A 70 -1.35 -6.22 14.57
C GLY A 70 -0.62 -5.01 13.97
N GLY A 71 -1.32 -4.14 13.24
CA GLY A 71 -0.76 -2.94 12.62
C GLY A 71 -0.16 -3.19 11.23
N PRO A 72 0.32 -2.13 10.57
CA PRO A 72 0.66 -2.17 9.14
C PRO A 72 1.82 -3.11 8.82
N VAL A 73 2.79 -3.27 9.72
CA VAL A 73 3.93 -4.18 9.50
C VAL A 73 3.50 -5.64 9.60
N ALA A 74 2.67 -5.99 10.58
CA ALA A 74 2.10 -7.34 10.69
C ALA A 74 1.21 -7.66 9.48
N ALA A 75 0.42 -6.69 9.03
CA ALA A 75 -0.40 -6.80 7.82
C ALA A 75 0.45 -6.99 6.56
N ALA A 76 1.52 -6.21 6.38
CA ALA A 76 2.46 -6.37 5.28
C ALA A 76 3.08 -7.77 5.24
N ALA A 77 3.47 -8.31 6.39
CA ALA A 77 4.00 -9.67 6.49
C ALA A 77 2.96 -10.74 6.11
N ALA A 78 1.71 -10.60 6.59
CA ALA A 78 0.62 -11.50 6.24
C ALA A 78 0.32 -11.48 4.73
N GLY A 79 0.32 -10.29 4.11
CA GLY A 79 0.16 -10.14 2.66
C GLY A 79 1.30 -10.76 1.85
N LEU A 80 2.54 -10.48 2.25
CA LEU A 80 3.72 -11.04 1.59
C LEU A 80 3.82 -12.55 1.71
N ALA A 81 3.24 -13.18 2.73
CA ALA A 81 3.19 -14.64 2.82
C ALA A 81 2.53 -15.30 1.59
N LEU A 82 1.65 -14.57 0.89
CA LEU A 82 0.99 -15.02 -0.34
C LEU A 82 1.71 -14.61 -1.63
N VAL A 83 2.76 -13.80 -1.56
CA VAL A 83 3.54 -13.36 -2.72
C VAL A 83 4.66 -14.37 -3.01
N PRO A 84 4.72 -14.98 -4.20
CA PRO A 84 5.78 -15.94 -4.53
C PRO A 84 7.20 -15.35 -4.43
N SER A 85 8.17 -16.14 -3.96
CA SER A 85 9.54 -15.68 -3.72
C SER A 85 10.29 -15.18 -4.96
N GLN A 86 9.88 -15.60 -6.16
CA GLN A 86 10.45 -15.19 -7.45
C GLN A 86 9.94 -13.83 -7.96
N VAL A 87 8.89 -13.28 -7.32
CA VAL A 87 8.43 -11.91 -7.60
C VAL A 87 9.55 -10.96 -7.21
N THR A 88 9.88 -10.04 -8.11
CA THR A 88 11.00 -9.11 -7.88
C THR A 88 10.55 -7.85 -7.17
N TYR A 89 9.37 -7.34 -7.51
CA TYR A 89 8.83 -6.11 -6.95
C TYR A 89 7.47 -6.33 -6.30
N THR A 90 7.24 -5.68 -5.17
CA THR A 90 5.94 -5.65 -4.51
C THR A 90 5.56 -4.22 -4.19
N ALA A 91 4.40 -3.78 -4.71
CA ALA A 91 3.76 -2.56 -4.22
C ALA A 91 3.17 -2.83 -2.84
N LEU A 92 3.46 -1.96 -1.87
CA LEU A 92 2.85 -1.96 -0.55
C LEU A 92 2.01 -0.69 -0.43
N LEU A 93 0.69 -0.87 -0.43
CA LEU A 93 -0.27 0.22 -0.62
C LEU A 93 -1.29 0.25 0.53
N ALA A 94 -1.72 1.43 0.95
CA ALA A 94 -2.94 1.60 1.73
C ALA A 94 -4.17 1.50 0.80
N ALA A 95 -5.29 1.00 1.32
CA ALA A 95 -6.51 0.79 0.53
C ALA A 95 -7.35 2.06 0.30
N ASP A 96 -7.03 3.13 1.02
CA ASP A 96 -7.74 4.41 1.05
C ASP A 96 -7.03 5.50 0.25
N LEU A 97 -6.32 5.11 -0.82
CA LEU A 97 -5.64 6.00 -1.77
C LEU A 97 -6.41 6.13 -3.09
N PRO A 98 -7.60 6.76 -3.13
CA PRO A 98 -8.48 6.75 -4.30
C PRO A 98 -7.90 7.45 -5.54
N LEU A 99 -6.87 8.26 -5.36
CA LEU A 99 -6.22 9.07 -6.41
C LEU A 99 -4.90 8.45 -6.89
N LEU A 100 -4.52 7.28 -6.36
CA LEU A 100 -3.37 6.53 -6.85
C LEU A 100 -3.61 6.09 -8.30
N THR A 101 -2.60 6.28 -9.14
CA THR A 101 -2.63 5.92 -10.56
C THR A 101 -1.56 4.89 -10.90
N GLY A 102 -1.75 4.14 -11.99
CA GLY A 102 -0.71 3.23 -12.49
C GLY A 102 0.57 3.96 -12.88
N GLU A 103 0.46 5.17 -13.43
CA GLU A 103 1.62 6.02 -13.73
C GLU A 103 2.43 6.36 -12.47
N ALA A 104 1.76 6.62 -11.34
CA ALA A 104 2.45 6.85 -10.08
C ALA A 104 3.23 5.60 -9.62
N VAL A 105 2.60 4.43 -9.70
CA VAL A 105 3.26 3.15 -9.39
C VAL A 105 4.46 2.89 -10.33
N ASP A 106 4.32 3.19 -11.62
CA ASP A 106 5.39 3.03 -12.62
C ASP A 106 6.59 3.92 -12.33
N VAL A 107 6.38 5.17 -11.89
CA VAL A 107 7.48 6.05 -11.47
C VAL A 107 8.29 5.42 -10.33
N LEU A 108 7.62 4.82 -9.34
CA LEU A 108 8.30 4.15 -8.23
C LEU A 108 9.07 2.91 -8.71
N ARG A 109 8.48 2.10 -9.60
CA ARG A 109 9.12 0.92 -10.20
C ARG A 109 10.37 1.28 -11.00
N LEU A 110 10.26 2.24 -11.92
CA LEU A 110 11.38 2.73 -12.73
C LEU A 110 12.51 3.33 -11.88
N THR A 111 12.16 3.95 -10.76
CA THR A 111 13.15 4.45 -9.78
C THR A 111 13.93 3.27 -9.17
N LEU A 112 13.26 2.18 -8.81
CA LEU A 112 13.95 0.98 -8.29
C LEU A 112 14.75 0.23 -9.35
N GLU A 113 14.35 0.26 -10.61
CA GLU A 113 15.11 -0.32 -11.71
C GLU A 113 16.43 0.43 -11.96
N SER A 114 16.43 1.75 -11.75
CA SER A 114 17.58 2.63 -11.99
C SER A 114 18.53 2.77 -10.80
N ALA A 115 18.17 2.30 -9.60
CA ALA A 115 18.99 2.44 -8.40
C ALA A 115 19.03 1.14 -7.54
N PRO A 116 20.16 0.86 -6.87
CA PRO A 116 20.28 -0.27 -5.95
C PRO A 116 19.68 0.06 -4.57
N MET A 117 18.40 0.43 -4.54
CA MET A 117 17.63 0.64 -3.31
C MET A 117 16.70 -0.55 -3.05
N GLU A 118 16.29 -0.72 -1.80
CA GLU A 118 15.36 -1.75 -1.36
C GLU A 118 13.90 -1.33 -1.57
N GLY A 119 13.61 -0.02 -1.51
CA GLY A 119 12.29 0.54 -1.79
C GLY A 119 12.35 1.87 -2.54
N ALA A 120 11.24 2.27 -3.12
CA ALA A 120 10.98 3.61 -3.63
C ALA A 120 9.62 4.07 -3.10
N VAL A 121 9.60 5.27 -2.52
CA VAL A 121 8.42 5.85 -1.88
C VAL A 121 8.31 7.32 -2.24
N TYR A 122 7.09 7.86 -2.20
CA TYR A 122 6.92 9.29 -2.34
C TYR A 122 7.32 10.05 -1.07
N ARG A 123 7.83 11.27 -1.25
CA ARG A 123 8.00 12.27 -0.19
C ARG A 123 7.05 13.43 -0.47
N ASP A 124 6.23 13.79 0.51
CA ASP A 124 5.33 14.93 0.40
C ASP A 124 6.05 16.28 0.60
N THR A 125 5.29 17.38 0.47
CA THR A 125 5.81 18.74 0.59
C THR A 125 6.28 19.10 2.00
N ASP A 126 5.77 18.40 3.01
CA ASP A 126 6.14 18.58 4.42
C ASP A 126 7.35 17.71 4.80
N GLY A 127 7.81 16.87 3.86
CA GLY A 127 8.95 16.00 4.04
C GLY A 127 8.60 14.65 4.67
N HIS A 128 7.34 14.22 4.71
CA HIS A 128 7.00 12.87 5.16
C HIS A 128 7.13 11.85 4.05
N LEU A 129 7.65 10.67 4.41
CA LEU A 129 7.73 9.52 3.51
C LEU A 129 6.43 8.74 3.54
N GLN A 130 5.88 8.49 2.35
CA GLN A 130 4.59 7.84 2.15
C GLN A 130 4.81 6.33 1.98
N LEU A 131 5.12 5.64 3.08
CA LEU A 131 5.59 4.25 3.07
C LEU A 131 4.52 3.22 2.64
N LEU A 132 3.24 3.58 2.81
CA LEU A 132 2.09 2.81 2.29
C LEU A 132 1.61 3.35 0.93
N CYS A 133 2.47 4.08 0.22
CA CYS A 133 2.37 4.38 -1.20
C CYS A 133 3.76 4.13 -1.81
N GLY A 134 4.19 2.87 -1.72
CA GLY A 134 5.57 2.46 -2.00
C GLY A 134 5.68 1.21 -2.85
N VAL A 135 6.78 1.11 -3.60
CA VAL A 135 7.19 -0.12 -4.29
C VAL A 135 8.51 -0.59 -3.71
N TRP A 136 8.62 -1.89 -3.47
CA TRP A 136 9.77 -2.49 -2.80
C TRP A 136 10.31 -3.65 -3.62
N ARG A 137 11.61 -3.89 -3.52
CA ARG A 137 12.17 -5.20 -3.89
C ARG A 137 11.62 -6.23 -2.92
N THR A 138 10.93 -7.25 -3.43
CA THR A 138 10.21 -8.23 -2.60
C THR A 138 11.14 -8.90 -1.58
N ALA A 139 12.33 -9.30 -2.01
CA ALA A 139 13.34 -9.88 -1.12
C ALA A 139 13.84 -8.90 -0.06
N GLY A 140 14.04 -7.63 -0.41
CA GLY A 140 14.45 -6.58 0.51
C GLY A 140 13.40 -6.30 1.58
N LEU A 141 12.13 -6.21 1.16
CA LEU A 141 11.01 -5.99 2.07
C LEU A 141 10.83 -7.15 3.06
N ARG A 142 10.95 -8.41 2.60
CA ARG A 142 10.93 -9.59 3.48
C ARG A 142 12.06 -9.52 4.51
N ALA A 143 13.29 -9.28 4.07
CA ALA A 143 14.44 -9.20 4.97
C ALA A 143 14.31 -8.05 5.99
N ALA A 144 13.69 -6.93 5.60
CA ALA A 144 13.41 -5.84 6.52
C ALA A 144 12.38 -6.24 7.58
N LEU A 145 11.30 -6.92 7.20
CA LEU A 145 10.31 -7.45 8.14
C LEU A 145 10.93 -8.44 9.11
N ASP A 146 11.77 -9.36 8.65
CA ASP A 146 12.46 -10.32 9.51
C ASP A 146 13.34 -9.61 10.56
N ARG A 147 14.08 -8.57 10.15
CA ARG A 147 14.90 -7.76 11.06
C ARG A 147 14.05 -6.96 12.06
N VAL A 148 12.91 -6.42 11.64
CA VAL A 148 11.96 -5.77 12.56
C VAL A 148 11.45 -6.77 13.60
N ALA A 149 11.08 -7.99 13.17
CA ALA A 149 10.60 -9.04 14.06
C ALA A 149 11.67 -9.42 15.09
N GLU A 150 12.90 -9.63 14.65
CA GLU A 150 14.04 -9.96 15.53
C GLU A 150 14.32 -8.85 16.54
N ALA A 151 14.41 -7.60 16.09
CA ALA A 151 14.72 -6.45 16.94
C ALA A 151 13.65 -6.16 18.00
N ARG A 152 12.38 -6.51 17.73
CA ARG A 152 11.23 -6.21 18.60
C ARG A 152 10.63 -7.42 19.31
N GLY A 153 11.10 -8.63 19.01
CA GLY A 153 10.48 -9.87 19.48
C GLY A 153 9.11 -10.15 18.83
N GLY A 154 8.83 -9.55 17.67
CA GLY A 154 7.59 -9.72 16.92
C GLY A 154 7.19 -8.50 16.08
N LEU A 155 6.19 -8.68 15.20
CA LEU A 155 5.69 -7.62 14.31
C LEU A 155 4.47 -6.87 14.86
N HIS A 156 3.86 -7.36 15.93
CA HIS A 156 2.65 -6.77 16.50
C HIS A 156 2.92 -5.33 17.00
N GLY A 157 2.07 -4.40 16.57
CA GLY A 157 2.18 -2.98 16.92
C GLY A 157 3.39 -2.27 16.32
N ALA A 158 4.12 -2.91 15.39
CA ALA A 158 5.22 -2.26 14.71
C ALA A 158 4.69 -1.22 13.69
N PRO A 159 5.14 0.04 13.76
CA PRO A 159 4.76 1.05 12.80
C PRO A 159 5.52 0.83 11.49
N VAL A 160 4.92 1.19 10.35
CA VAL A 160 5.54 1.00 9.02
C VAL A 160 6.92 1.68 8.88
N ARG A 161 7.16 2.77 9.63
CA ARG A 161 8.46 3.44 9.70
C ARG A 161 9.61 2.55 10.19
N ALA A 162 9.33 1.48 10.94
CA ALA A 162 10.35 0.54 11.40
C ALA A 162 11.06 -0.19 10.24
N LEU A 163 10.46 -0.22 9.05
CA LEU A 163 11.09 -0.77 7.85
C LEU A 163 12.33 0.04 7.43
N LEU A 164 12.36 1.35 7.74
CA LEU A 164 13.45 2.26 7.37
C LEU A 164 14.73 2.01 8.19
N ASP A 165 14.60 1.44 9.39
CA ASP A 165 15.76 1.04 10.21
C ASP A 165 16.57 -0.09 9.53
N HIS A 166 15.98 -0.73 8.52
CA HIS A 166 16.45 -1.96 7.93
C HIS A 166 16.44 -1.94 6.39
N SER A 167 16.12 -0.81 5.77
CA SER A 167 16.00 -0.67 4.31
C SER A 167 16.41 0.71 3.85
N ARG A 168 17.05 0.84 2.69
CA ARG A 168 17.26 2.13 2.05
C ARG A 168 16.17 2.35 1.03
N VAL A 169 15.57 3.53 1.06
CA VAL A 169 14.50 3.91 0.13
C VAL A 169 14.97 5.03 -0.77
N ALA A 170 14.66 4.92 -2.06
CA ALA A 170 14.66 6.05 -2.96
C ALA A 170 13.47 6.94 -2.63
N GLU A 171 13.70 8.24 -2.56
CA GLU A 171 12.68 9.23 -2.25
C GLU A 171 12.29 9.93 -3.54
N VAL A 172 11.01 9.84 -3.89
CA VAL A 172 10.49 10.36 -5.14
C VAL A 172 9.63 11.57 -4.87
N SER A 173 9.90 12.68 -5.57
CA SER A 173 9.00 13.83 -5.61
C SER A 173 8.00 13.65 -6.74
N TRP A 174 6.70 13.76 -6.44
CA TRP A 174 5.68 13.86 -7.49
C TRP A 174 5.58 15.29 -7.99
N ARG A 175 5.88 15.50 -9.28
CA ARG A 175 5.94 16.84 -9.90
C ARG A 175 4.89 17.04 -11.00
N ARG A 176 3.99 16.09 -11.16
CA ARG A 176 2.93 16.18 -12.18
C ARG A 176 1.78 17.04 -11.65
N PRO A 177 1.08 17.79 -12.52
CA PRO A 177 -0.18 18.43 -12.14
C PRO A 177 -1.20 17.38 -11.66
N GLY A 178 -2.09 17.80 -10.76
CA GLY A 178 -3.15 16.95 -10.23
C GLY A 178 -2.92 16.55 -8.77
N PRO A 179 -3.77 15.67 -8.24
CA PRO A 179 -3.73 15.28 -6.84
C PRO A 179 -2.46 14.48 -6.50
N PRO A 180 -2.01 14.51 -5.23
CA PRO A 180 -0.94 13.65 -4.78
C PRO A 180 -1.38 12.17 -4.82
N PRO A 181 -0.58 11.24 -5.39
CA PRO A 181 -0.94 9.82 -5.47
C PRO A 181 -1.12 9.12 -4.12
N TRP A 182 -0.57 9.71 -3.06
CA TRP A 182 -0.66 9.23 -1.67
C TRP A 182 -1.78 9.92 -0.88
N PHE A 183 -2.67 10.68 -1.52
CA PHE A 183 -3.80 11.29 -0.84
C PHE A 183 -4.70 10.21 -0.23
N ASP A 184 -4.71 10.13 1.09
CA ASP A 184 -5.55 9.23 1.87
C ASP A 184 -6.82 9.93 2.35
N CYS A 185 -7.94 9.20 2.34
CA CYS A 185 -9.22 9.78 2.73
C CYS A 185 -9.62 9.41 4.15
N ASP A 186 -9.14 10.10 5.18
CA ASP A 186 -9.45 9.83 6.60
C ASP A 186 -10.79 10.39 7.10
N THR A 187 -11.29 11.42 6.44
CA THR A 187 -12.47 12.19 6.85
C THR A 187 -13.47 12.38 5.71
N ASP A 188 -14.69 12.83 6.05
CA ASP A 188 -15.70 13.21 5.06
C ASP A 188 -15.21 14.36 4.15
N ASP A 189 -14.35 15.25 4.66
CA ASP A 189 -13.78 16.36 3.89
C ASP A 189 -12.74 15.85 2.88
N ASP A 190 -11.94 14.86 3.25
CA ASP A 190 -11.01 14.22 2.32
C ASP A 190 -11.77 13.49 1.21
N LEU A 191 -12.89 12.82 1.55
CA LEU A 191 -13.73 12.15 0.56
C LEU A 191 -14.30 13.14 -0.45
N ARG A 192 -14.82 14.29 0.00
CA ARG A 192 -15.32 15.36 -0.89
C ARG A 192 -14.20 15.88 -1.80
N THR A 193 -13.02 16.10 -1.24
CA THR A 193 -11.85 16.56 -2.01
C THR A 193 -11.45 15.52 -3.07
N ALA A 194 -11.44 14.23 -2.72
CA ALA A 194 -11.14 13.17 -3.66
C ALA A 194 -12.21 13.03 -4.76
N GLU A 195 -13.49 13.21 -4.45
CA GLU A 195 -14.57 13.26 -5.44
C GLU A 195 -14.38 14.41 -6.43
N GLU A 196 -14.03 15.61 -5.97
CA GLU A 196 -13.78 16.77 -6.84
C GLU A 196 -12.59 16.53 -7.78
N TRP A 197 -11.53 15.88 -7.31
CA TRP A 197 -10.37 15.55 -8.15
C TRP A 197 -10.55 14.34 -9.06
N ALA A 198 -11.54 13.49 -8.77
CA ALA A 198 -11.80 12.29 -9.54
C ALA A 198 -12.75 12.51 -10.74
N GLN A 199 -13.32 13.71 -10.87
CA GLN A 199 -14.17 14.15 -11.98
C GLN A 199 -13.35 14.52 -13.23
#